data_AF-A0A968FQ90-F1
#
_entry.id   AF-A0A968FQ90-F1
#
_cell.length_a   1.000
_cell.length_b   1.000
_cell.length_c   1.000
_cell.angle_alpha   90.00
_cell.angle_beta   90.00
_cell.angle_gamma   90.00
#
_symmetry.space_group_name_H-M   'P 1'
#
loop_
_entity.id
_entity.type
_entity.pdbx_description
1 polymer ?
#
loop_
_entity_poly.entity_id
_entity_poly.type
_entity_poly.pdbx_seq_one_letter_code
_entity_poly.pdbx_strand_id
1 'polypeptide(L)' 'MIEIRGHCQKCEAPVFLNRTMDWYGNSVVTLNCWNGHYKWINIENIESDLPVETREDLVAHISFFTVP' A
#
# COMPACT_ATOMS: atom_id res chain seq x y z
N MET A 1 6.16 16.65 10.14
CA MET A 1 6.15 15.23 9.73
C MET A 1 5.26 14.50 10.71
N ILE A 2 4.17 13.88 10.29
CA ILE A 2 3.26 13.16 11.21
C ILE A 2 3.92 11.82 11.55
N GLU A 3 4.30 11.62 12.81
CA GLU A 3 4.80 10.33 13.29
C GLU A 3 3.64 9.45 13.73
N ILE A 4 3.33 8.41 12.96
CA ILE A 4 2.44 7.35 13.39
C ILE A 4 3.24 6.38 14.25
N ARG A 5 2.82 6.18 15.50
CA ARG A 5 3.43 5.23 16.44
C ARG A 5 2.43 4.13 16.77
N GLY A 6 2.83 2.87 16.62
CA GLY A 6 1.99 1.71 16.92
C GLY A 6 2.61 0.40 16.44
N HIS A 7 1.93 -0.70 16.75
CA HIS A 7 2.35 -2.05 16.34
C HIS A 7 1.22 -2.76 15.59
N CYS A 8 1.60 -3.66 14.69
CA CYS A 8 0.66 -4.49 13.95
C CYS A 8 -0.05 -5.46 14.90
N GLN A 9 -1.36 -5.61 14.79
CA GLN A 9 -2.10 -6.58 15.61
C GLN A 9 -1.82 -8.04 15.23
N LYS A 10 -1.26 -8.31 14.04
CA LYS A 10 -0.96 -9.67 13.57
C LYS A 10 0.44 -10.14 13.93
N CYS A 11 1.43 -9.26 13.85
CA CYS A 11 2.85 -9.62 13.99
C CYS A 11 3.64 -8.73 14.93
N GLU A 12 2.98 -7.79 15.61
CA GLU A 12 3.58 -6.84 16.58
C GLU A 12 4.71 -5.95 16.01
N ALA A 13 4.96 -6.00 14.71
CA ALA A 13 5.96 -5.16 14.06
C ALA A 13 5.53 -3.68 14.06
N PRO A 14 6.49 -2.72 14.11
CA PRO A 14 6.19 -1.30 14.04
C PRO A 14 5.36 -0.95 12.80
N VAL A 15 4.33 -0.11 13.01
CA VAL A 15 3.54 0.47 11.92
C VAL A 15 4.07 1.83 11.55
N PHE A 16 3.97 2.17 10.27
CA PHE A 16 4.44 3.43 9.74
C PHE A 16 3.57 3.88 8.56
N LEU A 17 3.57 5.18 8.33
CA LEU A 17 2.99 5.78 7.13
C LEU A 17 4.09 5.83 6.06
N ASN A 18 3.88 5.15 4.93
CA ASN A 18 4.76 5.25 3.78
C ASN A 18 4.11 6.18 2.74
N ARG A 19 4.95 6.96 2.05
CA ARG A 19 4.57 7.73 0.88
C ARG A 19 5.65 7.54 -0.17
N THR A 20 5.28 6.93 -1.29
CA THR A 20 6.17 6.68 -2.43
C THR A 20 5.49 7.10 -3.73
N MET A 21 6.25 7.09 -4.81
CA MET A 21 5.70 7.10 -6.17
C MET A 21 5.92 5.72 -6.79
N ASP A 22 4.96 5.25 -7.57
CA ASP A 22 5.13 4.04 -8.37
C ASP A 22 5.88 4.35 -9.69
N TRP A 23 6.06 3.32 -10.52
CA TRP A 23 6.75 3.42 -11.80
C TRP A 23 6.01 4.33 -12.82
N TYR A 24 4.71 4.54 -12.63
CA TYR A 24 3.87 5.34 -13.51
C TYR A 24 3.72 6.78 -13.02
N GLY A 25 4.35 7.13 -11.90
CA GLY A 25 4.26 8.46 -11.30
C GLY A 25 3.03 8.66 -10.40
N ASN A 26 2.28 7.60 -10.11
CA ASN A 26 1.17 7.68 -9.16
C ASN A 26 1.71 7.86 -7.74
N SER A 27 1.04 8.70 -6.93
CA SER A 27 1.41 8.82 -5.53
C SER A 27 0.75 7.72 -4.72
N VAL A 28 1.54 6.87 -4.08
CA VAL A 28 1.06 5.76 -3.24
C VAL A 28 1.31 6.12 -1.79
N VAL A 29 0.25 6.14 -0.98
CA VAL A 29 0.31 6.33 0.46
C VAL A 29 -0.21 5.07 1.14
N THR A 30 0.59 4.48 2.04
CA THR A 30 0.21 3.26 2.74
C THR A 30 0.36 3.41 4.24
N LEU A 31 -0.53 2.76 4.98
CA LEU A 31 -0.37 2.48 6.40
C LEU A 31 -0.14 0.99 6.58
N ASN A 32 1.09 0.62 6.88
CA ASN A 32 1.51 -0.78 6.96
C ASN A 32 2.51 -1.01 8.08
N CYS A 33 2.72 -2.28 8.44
CA CYS A 33 3.82 -2.68 9.31
C CYS A 33 5.07 -3.08 8.50
N TRP A 34 6.21 -3.21 9.18
CA TRP A 34 7.48 -3.64 8.56
C TRP A 34 7.37 -4.98 7.80
N ASN A 35 6.48 -5.89 8.25
CA ASN A 35 6.27 -7.19 7.62
C ASN A 35 5.20 -7.18 6.50
N GLY A 36 4.77 -6.02 6.01
CA GLY A 36 3.88 -5.94 4.84
C GLY A 36 2.39 -6.19 5.10
N HIS A 37 1.91 -6.18 6.35
CA HIS A 37 0.48 -6.15 6.61
C HIS A 37 -0.07 -4.72 6.43
N TYR A 38 -0.97 -4.54 5.48
CA TYR A 38 -1.60 -3.27 5.19
C TYR A 38 -2.89 -3.10 5.97
N LYS A 39 -3.04 -1.94 6.61
CA LYS A 39 -4.31 -1.48 7.15
C LYS A 39 -5.06 -0.61 6.14
N TRP A 40 -4.32 0.12 5.32
CA TRP A 40 -4.85 1.05 4.34
C TRP A 40 -3.83 1.36 3.25
N ILE A 41 -4.31 1.54 2.02
CA ILE A 41 -3.56 1.95 0.83
C ILE A 41 -4.42 2.98 0.11
N ASN A 42 -3.82 4.08 -0.32
CA ASN A 42 -4.43 5.06 -1.21
C ASN A 42 -3.46 5.37 -2.34
N ILE A 43 -3.99 5.40 -3.56
CA ILE A 43 -3.21 5.70 -4.75
C ILE A 43 -3.88 6.90 -5.42
N GLU A 44 -3.15 7.99 -5.51
CA GLU A 44 -3.58 9.24 -6.14
C GLU A 44 -2.96 9.33 -7.54
N ASN A 45 -3.67 10.00 -8.44
CA ASN A 45 -3.32 10.15 -9.87
C ASN A 45 -3.40 8.87 -10.71
N ILE A 46 -4.12 7.83 -10.26
CA ILE A 46 -4.49 6.73 -11.14
C ILE A 46 -5.26 7.30 -12.35
N GLU A 47 -4.67 7.22 -13.53
CA GLU A 47 -5.36 7.56 -14.77
C GLU A 47 -6.57 6.63 -14.93
N SER A 48 -7.72 7.20 -15.26
CA SER A 48 -9.00 6.47 -15.34
C SER A 48 -9.10 5.51 -16.52
N ASP A 49 -8.11 5.53 -17.41
CA ASP A 49 -8.00 4.71 -18.62
C ASP A 49 -7.01 3.55 -18.46
N LEU A 50 -6.50 3.30 -17.24
CA LEU A 50 -5.73 2.09 -16.97
C LEU A 50 -6.54 0.85 -17.37
N PRO A 51 -5.94 -0.08 -18.14
CA PRO A 51 -6.55 -1.37 -18.46
C PRO A 51 -7.13 -2.02 -17.20
N VAL A 52 -8.29 -2.66 -17.31
CA VAL A 52 -9.00 -3.28 -16.17
C VAL A 52 -8.08 -4.22 -15.37
N GLU A 53 -7.17 -4.92 -16.06
CA GLU A 53 -6.13 -5.77 -15.47
C GLU A 53 -5.20 -4.99 -14.51
N THR A 54 -4.79 -3.77 -14.85
CA THR A 54 -3.83 -3.00 -14.05
C THR A 54 -4.44 -2.44 -12.77
N ARG A 55 -5.74 -2.14 -12.73
CA ARG A 55 -6.35 -1.58 -11.51
C ARG A 55 -6.45 -2.60 -10.38
N GLU A 56 -6.79 -3.84 -10.73
CA GLU A 56 -6.82 -4.96 -9.78
C GLU A 56 -5.40 -5.47 -9.48
N ASP A 57 -4.53 -5.50 -10.50
CA ASP A 57 -3.13 -5.90 -10.34
C ASP A 57 -2.26 -4.89 -9.57
N LEU A 58 -2.58 -3.59 -9.59
CA LEU A 58 -1.90 -2.58 -8.76
C LEU A 58 -2.13 -2.87 -7.27
N VAL A 59 -3.34 -3.30 -6.91
CA VAL A 59 -3.65 -3.74 -5.55
C VAL A 59 -2.95 -5.05 -5.23
N ALA A 60 -2.83 -5.96 -6.22
CA ALA A 60 -2.12 -7.23 -6.07
C ALA A 60 -0.59 -7.07 -5.98
N HIS A 61 0.04 -6.15 -6.73
CA HIS A 61 1.50 -5.91 -6.73
C HIS A 61 1.99 -5.22 -5.45
N ILE A 62 1.08 -4.60 -4.70
CA ILE A 62 1.37 -4.07 -3.36
C ILE A 62 1.15 -5.17 -2.28
N SER A 63 0.52 -6.29 -2.64
CA SER A 63 0.12 -7.35 -1.72
C SER A 63 1.04 -8.58 -1.81
N PHE A 64 1.87 -8.77 -0.78
CA PHE A 64 2.72 -9.96 -0.60
C PHE A 64 1.94 -11.24 -0.18
N PHE A 65 0.66 -11.37 -0.54
CA PHE A 65 -0.14 -12.52 -0.11
C PHE A 65 -1.01 -13.09 -1.24
N THR A 66 -0.96 -14.41 -1.36
CA THR A 66 -1.93 -15.21 -2.10
C THR A 66 -3.25 -15.28 -1.33
N VAL A 67 -4.35 -15.19 -2.08
CA VAL A 67 -5.72 -15.44 -1.62
C VAL A 67 -6.00 -16.95 -1.78
N PRO A 68 -6.84 -17.59 -0.94
CA PRO A 68 -6.99 -19.06 -0.86
C PRO A 68 -7.31 -19.77 -2.17
#